data_AF-A0A9Q8X153-F1
#
_entry.id   AF-A0A9Q8X153-F1
#
_cell.length_a   1.000
_cell.length_b   1.000
_cell.length_c   1.000
_cell.angle_alpha   90.00
_cell.angle_beta   90.00
_cell.angle_gamma   90.00
#
_symmetry.space_group_name_H-M   'P 1'
#
loop_
_entity.id
_entity.type
_entity.pdbx_description
1 polymer ?
#
loop_
_entity_poly.entity_id
_entity_poly.type
_entity_poly.pdbx_seq_one_letter_code
_entity_poly.pdbx_strand_id
1 'polypeptide(L)'
;MNDAVLDLLFPLIQGGFGGFIACLVLILALLIGLNFSDKIKNANAELIDANPTTISNPIIFKIFGFIFFIGITANFLLSIAASVDGVDSFMGFYYFVQDLLALVILTFVGFAVSNLYFQPDKVNIKVDKSSTVAEDFIALLTFGLKVPLALSKMLSQAIILIGVFLLFFAVIDLFTVGQFFGVLTAIATVITGAFAPFLFYLLFLFLFPIFNLYLAILYIPKIGKDK
;
A
#
# COMPACT_ATOMS: atom_id res chain seq x y z
N MET A 1 -24.79 -26.03 -23.88
CA MET A 1 -24.12 -25.05 -23.01
C MET A 1 -23.38 -25.90 -21.98
N ASN A 2 -22.05 -25.81 -21.92
CA ASN A 2 -21.23 -26.73 -21.11
C ASN A 2 -21.67 -26.69 -19.65
N ASP A 3 -21.81 -27.83 -18.99
CA ASP A 3 -22.18 -27.94 -17.58
C ASP A 3 -21.24 -27.11 -16.67
N ALA A 4 -19.98 -26.97 -17.07
CA ALA A 4 -19.01 -26.08 -16.42
C ALA A 4 -19.38 -24.58 -16.43
N VAL A 5 -20.12 -24.08 -17.43
CA VAL A 5 -20.59 -22.68 -17.46
C VAL A 5 -21.80 -22.52 -16.54
N LEU A 6 -22.64 -23.56 -16.44
CA LEU A 6 -23.77 -23.58 -15.50
C LEU A 6 -23.27 -23.69 -14.06
N ASP A 7 -22.23 -24.47 -13.78
CA ASP A 7 -21.56 -24.57 -12.47
C ASP A 7 -20.77 -23.29 -12.11
N LEU A 8 -20.17 -22.60 -13.10
CA LEU A 8 -19.55 -21.28 -12.91
C LEU A 8 -20.59 -20.22 -12.51
N LEU A 9 -21.78 -20.31 -13.08
CA LEU A 9 -22.88 -19.40 -12.81
C LEU A 9 -23.73 -19.85 -11.61
N PHE A 10 -23.65 -21.10 -11.16
CA PHE A 10 -24.52 -21.63 -10.11
C PHE A 10 -24.34 -20.92 -8.76
N PRO A 11 -23.11 -20.58 -8.29
CA PRO A 11 -22.92 -19.74 -7.10
C PRO A 11 -23.29 -18.27 -7.31
N LEU A 12 -23.22 -17.77 -8.56
CA LEU A 12 -23.65 -16.42 -8.95
C LEU A 12 -25.18 -16.31 -9.05
N ILE A 13 -25.87 -17.40 -9.43
CA ILE A 13 -27.33 -17.53 -9.56
C ILE A 13 -27.96 -17.95 -8.21
N GLN A 14 -27.30 -18.81 -7.43
CA GLN A 14 -27.50 -18.96 -5.98
C GLN A 14 -26.88 -17.81 -5.18
N GLY A 15 -26.44 -16.74 -5.85
CA GLY A 15 -26.31 -15.40 -5.30
C GLY A 15 -27.68 -14.85 -4.87
N GLY A 16 -28.42 -15.64 -4.07
CA GLY A 16 -29.58 -15.21 -3.33
C GLY A 16 -29.16 -14.21 -2.25
N PHE A 17 -29.97 -14.11 -1.21
CA PHE A 17 -29.86 -13.11 -0.17
C PHE A 17 -28.43 -12.88 0.38
N GLY A 18 -27.58 -13.92 0.43
CA GLY A 18 -26.17 -13.83 0.84
C GLY A 18 -25.27 -12.96 -0.07
N GLY A 19 -25.32 -13.15 -1.39
CA GLY A 19 -24.56 -12.33 -2.35
C GLY A 19 -25.05 -10.88 -2.37
N PHE A 20 -26.37 -10.69 -2.25
CA PHE A 20 -26.98 -9.37 -2.12
C PHE A 20 -26.56 -8.65 -0.82
N ILE A 21 -26.56 -9.35 0.32
CA ILE A 21 -26.05 -8.81 1.59
C ILE A 21 -24.56 -8.47 1.48
N ALA A 22 -23.75 -9.34 0.85
CA ALA A 22 -22.33 -9.07 0.64
C ALA A 22 -22.12 -7.76 -0.12
N CYS A 23 -22.85 -7.56 -1.24
CA CYS A 23 -22.81 -6.31 -2.00
C CYS A 23 -23.22 -5.09 -1.16
N LEU A 24 -24.25 -5.19 -0.30
CA LEU A 24 -24.67 -4.09 0.57
C LEU A 24 -23.63 -3.75 1.65
N VAL A 25 -23.07 -4.77 2.31
CA VAL A 25 -22.00 -4.59 3.32
C VAL A 25 -20.76 -3.99 2.65
N LEU A 26 -20.43 -4.44 1.45
CA LEU A 26 -19.33 -3.91 0.64
C LEU A 26 -19.50 -2.43 0.32
N ILE A 27 -20.69 -2.02 -0.12
CA ILE A 27 -20.99 -0.60 -0.42
C ILE A 27 -20.82 0.26 0.84
N LEU A 28 -21.34 -0.18 1.99
CA LEU A 28 -21.21 0.57 3.24
C LEU A 28 -19.75 0.65 3.70
N ALA A 29 -19.02 -0.45 3.64
CA ALA A 29 -17.61 -0.50 4.06
C ALA A 29 -16.72 0.39 3.18
N LEU A 30 -16.96 0.39 1.86
CA LEU A 30 -16.33 1.30 0.91
C LEU A 30 -16.64 2.77 1.21
N LEU A 31 -17.91 3.11 1.42
CA LEU A 31 -18.34 4.49 1.68
C LEU A 31 -17.73 5.05 2.97
N ILE A 32 -17.74 4.27 4.05
CA ILE A 32 -17.18 4.69 5.34
C ILE A 32 -15.65 4.84 5.23
N GLY A 33 -14.98 3.84 4.64
CA GLY A 33 -13.53 3.84 4.53
C GLY A 33 -12.98 4.97 3.65
N LEU A 34 -13.62 5.21 2.50
CA LEU A 34 -13.24 6.29 1.59
C LEU A 34 -13.44 7.68 2.22
N ASN A 35 -14.57 7.89 2.91
CA ASN A 35 -14.87 9.18 3.54
C ASN A 35 -13.92 9.50 4.71
N PHE A 36 -13.53 8.48 5.50
CA PHE A 36 -12.58 8.68 6.59
C PHE A 36 -11.16 8.94 6.06
N SER A 37 -10.73 8.19 5.03
CA SER A 37 -9.43 8.33 4.40
C SER A 37 -9.19 9.73 3.83
N ASP A 38 -10.20 10.31 3.16
CA ASP A 38 -10.09 11.62 2.54
C ASP A 38 -9.91 12.77 3.54
N LYS A 39 -10.42 12.62 4.79
CA LYS A 39 -10.29 13.65 5.83
C LYS A 39 -8.86 13.83 6.34
N ILE A 40 -8.03 12.79 6.28
CA ILE A 40 -6.69 12.79 6.87
C ILE A 40 -5.60 13.06 5.81
N LYS A 41 -5.92 12.93 4.52
CA LYS A 41 -4.95 13.14 3.44
C LYS A 41 -4.30 14.52 3.48
N ASN A 42 -5.08 15.57 3.80
CA ASN A 42 -4.57 16.94 3.79
C ASN A 42 -3.56 17.15 4.92
N ALA A 43 -3.84 16.60 6.11
CA ALA A 43 -2.91 16.60 7.23
C ALA A 43 -1.61 15.85 6.90
N ASN A 44 -1.70 14.73 6.17
CA ASN A 44 -0.52 14.00 5.71
C ASN A 44 0.34 14.81 4.72
N ALA A 45 -0.29 15.50 3.77
CA ALA A 45 0.41 16.38 2.84
C ALA A 45 1.09 17.56 3.58
N GLU A 46 0.37 18.20 4.51
CA GLU A 46 0.92 19.28 5.34
C GLU A 46 2.12 18.84 6.18
N LEU A 47 2.10 17.61 6.72
CA LEU A 47 3.26 17.06 7.44
C LEU A 47 4.49 16.87 6.54
N ILE A 48 4.29 16.40 5.30
CA ILE A 48 5.39 16.27 4.34
C ILE A 48 5.95 17.65 4.01
N ASP A 49 5.08 18.62 3.72
CA ASP A 49 5.45 19.97 3.31
C ASP A 49 6.17 20.75 4.42
N ALA A 50 5.73 20.57 5.67
CA ALA A 50 6.34 21.20 6.83
C ALA A 50 7.73 20.64 7.20
N ASN A 51 8.10 19.46 6.69
CA ASN A 51 9.32 18.76 7.10
C ASN A 51 10.24 18.46 5.91
N PRO A 52 10.90 19.47 5.31
CA PRO A 52 11.84 19.24 4.21
C PRO A 52 13.08 18.48 4.68
N THR A 53 13.59 17.59 3.83
CA THR A 53 14.90 16.93 4.03
C THR A 53 15.78 17.17 2.82
N THR A 54 17.10 17.26 3.01
CA THR A 54 18.05 17.60 1.94
C THR A 54 18.94 16.43 1.57
N ILE A 55 19.32 16.37 0.29
CA ILE A 55 20.29 15.40 -0.21
C ILE A 55 21.32 16.06 -1.13
N SER A 56 22.58 15.65 -1.03
CA SER A 56 23.69 16.17 -1.82
C SER A 56 23.62 15.71 -3.28
N ASN A 57 23.21 14.46 -3.51
CA ASN A 57 23.18 13.83 -4.81
C ASN A 57 21.90 13.00 -5.02
N PRO A 58 21.01 13.38 -5.95
CA PRO A 58 19.76 12.66 -6.20
C PRO A 58 19.95 11.31 -6.91
N ILE A 59 21.14 11.00 -7.42
CA ILE A 59 21.42 9.73 -8.12
C ILE A 59 21.12 8.53 -7.23
N ILE A 60 21.37 8.61 -5.93
CA ILE A 60 21.14 7.50 -5.01
C ILE A 60 19.66 7.07 -4.98
N PHE A 61 18.73 8.04 -5.01
CA PHE A 61 17.30 7.75 -5.12
C PHE A 61 16.96 7.04 -6.43
N LYS A 62 17.55 7.47 -7.56
CA LYS A 62 17.32 6.82 -8.86
C LYS A 62 17.82 5.38 -8.89
N ILE A 63 18.97 5.10 -8.27
CA ILE A 63 19.51 3.74 -8.16
C ILE A 63 18.58 2.87 -7.31
N PHE A 64 18.17 3.33 -6.13
CA PHE A 64 17.21 2.59 -5.30
C PHE A 64 15.88 2.39 -6.00
N GLY A 65 15.36 3.40 -6.70
CA GLY A 65 14.12 3.31 -7.47
C GLY A 65 14.19 2.26 -8.57
N PHE A 66 15.32 2.18 -9.28
CA PHE A 66 15.56 1.18 -10.31
C PHE A 66 15.68 -0.24 -9.74
N ILE A 67 16.43 -0.42 -8.66
CA ILE A 67 16.54 -1.72 -7.97
C ILE A 67 15.16 -2.17 -7.48
N PHE A 68 14.40 -1.27 -6.88
CA PHE A 68 13.05 -1.55 -6.38
C PHE A 68 12.09 -1.90 -7.53
N PHE A 69 12.14 -1.16 -8.64
CA PHE A 69 11.36 -1.44 -9.85
C PHE A 69 11.62 -2.84 -10.41
N ILE A 70 12.89 -3.23 -10.55
CA ILE A 70 13.27 -4.57 -10.98
C ILE A 70 12.78 -5.61 -9.99
N GLY A 71 12.96 -5.36 -8.68
CA GLY A 71 12.52 -6.26 -7.62
C GLY A 71 11.02 -6.54 -7.69
N ILE A 72 10.19 -5.50 -7.86
CA ILE A 72 8.73 -5.63 -8.02
C ILE A 72 8.40 -6.43 -9.29
N THR A 73 9.04 -6.09 -10.41
CA THR A 73 8.79 -6.75 -11.69
C THR A 73 9.14 -8.24 -11.63
N ALA A 74 10.29 -8.57 -11.05
CA ALA A 74 10.72 -9.95 -10.85
C ALA A 74 9.78 -10.71 -9.90
N ASN A 75 9.38 -10.10 -8.79
CA ASN A 75 8.44 -10.70 -7.86
C ASN A 75 7.09 -11.00 -8.53
N PHE A 76 6.55 -10.05 -9.28
CA PHE A 76 5.30 -10.23 -10.02
C PHE A 76 5.36 -11.41 -11.00
N LEU A 77 6.41 -11.49 -11.82
CA LEU A 77 6.59 -12.57 -12.79
C LEU A 77 6.79 -13.94 -12.13
N LEU A 78 7.59 -14.01 -11.07
CA LEU A 78 7.84 -15.24 -10.32
C LEU A 78 6.59 -15.72 -9.59
N SER A 79 5.82 -14.80 -9.01
CA SER A 79 4.55 -15.12 -8.35
C SER A 79 3.53 -15.64 -9.35
N ILE A 80 3.40 -15.03 -10.53
CA ILE A 80 2.52 -15.56 -11.59
C ILE A 80 2.95 -16.98 -11.97
N ALA A 81 4.24 -17.19 -12.24
CA ALA A 81 4.75 -18.50 -12.63
C ALA A 81 4.45 -19.57 -11.55
N ALA A 82 4.65 -19.24 -10.28
CA ALA A 82 4.38 -20.15 -9.16
C ALA A 82 2.88 -20.45 -8.97
N SER A 83 2.00 -19.49 -9.29
CA SER A 83 0.56 -19.67 -9.14
C SER A 83 -0.09 -20.50 -10.26
N VAL A 84 0.59 -20.73 -11.38
CA VAL A 84 0.05 -21.50 -12.52
C VAL A 84 0.01 -23.01 -12.25
N ASP A 85 0.88 -23.53 -11.39
CA ASP A 85 1.06 -24.99 -11.13
C ASP A 85 -0.13 -25.69 -10.42
N GLY A 86 -1.27 -25.02 -10.25
CA GLY A 86 -2.47 -25.58 -9.60
C GLY A 86 -3.78 -25.37 -10.35
N VAL A 87 -3.76 -24.78 -11.55
CA VAL A 87 -4.97 -24.29 -12.25
C VAL A 87 -5.83 -25.41 -12.85
N ASP A 88 -5.35 -26.65 -12.85
CA ASP A 88 -6.02 -27.81 -13.48
C ASP A 88 -7.34 -28.24 -12.81
N SER A 89 -7.65 -27.70 -11.62
CA SER A 89 -8.89 -27.96 -10.90
C SER A 89 -9.70 -26.69 -10.69
N PHE A 90 -11.03 -26.81 -10.55
CA PHE A 90 -11.91 -25.66 -10.26
C PHE A 90 -11.48 -24.90 -9.00
N MET A 91 -11.16 -25.61 -7.91
CA MET A 91 -10.67 -24.98 -6.67
C MET A 91 -9.31 -24.32 -6.86
N GLY A 92 -8.43 -24.92 -7.66
CA GLY A 92 -7.14 -24.33 -8.00
C GLY A 92 -7.27 -23.05 -8.83
N PHE A 93 -8.17 -23.03 -9.81
CA PHE A 93 -8.48 -21.82 -10.57
C PHE A 93 -9.11 -20.72 -9.69
N TYR A 94 -9.99 -21.09 -8.76
CA TYR A 94 -10.59 -20.16 -7.80
C TYR A 94 -9.52 -19.44 -6.94
N TYR A 95 -8.62 -20.20 -6.32
CA TYR A 95 -7.52 -19.61 -5.53
C TYR A 95 -6.54 -18.82 -6.40
N PHE A 96 -6.25 -19.29 -7.61
CA PHE A 96 -5.43 -18.56 -8.57
C PHE A 96 -5.99 -17.17 -8.88
N VAL A 97 -7.30 -17.05 -9.15
CA VAL A 97 -7.94 -15.75 -9.42
C VAL A 97 -7.88 -14.83 -8.20
N GLN A 98 -8.13 -15.38 -7.01
CA GLN A 98 -8.05 -14.64 -5.76
C GLN A 98 -6.64 -14.07 -5.53
N ASP A 99 -5.61 -14.90 -5.68
CA ASP A 99 -4.21 -14.51 -5.48
C ASP A 99 -3.73 -13.53 -6.56
N LEU A 100 -4.12 -13.75 -7.82
CA LEU A 100 -3.77 -12.88 -8.93
C LEU A 100 -4.29 -11.45 -8.72
N LEU A 101 -5.52 -11.29 -8.23
CA LEU A 101 -6.10 -9.97 -7.95
C LEU A 101 -5.30 -9.23 -6.87
N ALA A 102 -4.96 -9.90 -5.78
CA ALA A 102 -4.15 -9.33 -4.71
C ALA A 102 -2.75 -8.95 -5.23
N LEU A 103 -2.13 -9.84 -6.02
CA LEU A 103 -0.80 -9.64 -6.61
C LEU A 103 -0.77 -8.42 -7.53
N VAL A 104 -1.79 -8.23 -8.37
CA VAL A 104 -1.89 -7.07 -9.27
C VAL A 104 -1.96 -5.76 -8.49
N ILE A 105 -2.78 -5.71 -7.43
CA ILE A 105 -2.91 -4.51 -6.59
C ILE A 105 -1.59 -4.19 -5.88
N LEU A 106 -0.95 -5.19 -5.27
CA LEU A 106 0.33 -5.03 -4.58
C LEU A 106 1.44 -4.57 -5.54
N THR A 107 1.46 -5.12 -6.76
CA THR A 107 2.41 -4.73 -7.80
C THR A 107 2.21 -3.28 -8.24
N PHE A 108 0.95 -2.86 -8.43
CA PHE A 108 0.62 -1.47 -8.71
C PHE A 108 1.08 -0.52 -7.59
N VAL A 109 0.85 -0.90 -6.33
CA VAL A 109 1.36 -0.16 -5.16
C VAL A 109 2.88 -0.07 -5.19
N GLY A 110 3.57 -1.18 -5.47
CA GLY A 110 5.01 -1.22 -5.60
C GLY A 110 5.52 -0.24 -6.66
N PHE A 111 4.91 -0.22 -7.85
CA PHE A 111 5.30 0.71 -8.91
C PHE A 111 5.08 2.17 -8.53
N ALA A 112 4.02 2.49 -7.78
CA ALA A 112 3.83 3.85 -7.28
C ALA A 112 4.92 4.26 -6.28
N VAL A 113 5.35 3.34 -5.39
CA VAL A 113 6.48 3.58 -4.48
C VAL A 113 7.77 3.78 -5.28
N SER A 114 8.04 2.93 -6.28
CA SER A 114 9.19 3.09 -7.18
C SER A 114 9.18 4.46 -7.89
N ASN A 115 8.01 4.93 -8.33
CA ASN A 115 7.88 6.24 -8.96
C ASN A 115 8.28 7.41 -8.04
N LEU A 116 8.04 7.30 -6.72
CA LEU A 116 8.50 8.30 -5.77
C LEU A 116 10.02 8.37 -5.63
N TYR A 117 10.73 7.25 -5.81
CA TYR A 117 12.20 7.27 -5.88
C TYR A 117 12.72 8.03 -7.11
N PHE A 118 11.99 8.00 -8.23
CA PHE A 118 12.36 8.78 -9.41
C PHE A 118 11.96 10.26 -9.30
N GLN A 119 11.06 10.60 -8.36
CA GLN A 119 10.52 11.94 -8.16
C GLN A 119 10.53 12.32 -6.66
N PRO A 120 11.71 12.40 -6.02
CA PRO A 120 11.83 12.62 -4.57
C PRO A 120 11.28 13.99 -4.12
N ASP A 121 11.16 14.96 -5.03
CA ASP A 121 10.55 16.27 -4.74
C ASP A 121 9.10 16.14 -4.28
N LYS A 122 8.38 15.09 -4.72
CA LYS A 122 6.98 14.82 -4.29
C LYS A 122 6.84 14.48 -2.81
N VAL A 123 7.95 14.12 -2.16
CA VAL A 123 8.02 13.89 -0.71
C VAL A 123 8.89 14.95 -0.02
N ASN A 124 9.00 16.14 -0.62
CA ASN A 124 9.72 17.28 -0.07
C ASN A 124 11.17 16.94 0.30
N ILE A 125 11.86 16.22 -0.58
CA ILE A 125 13.30 16.04 -0.54
C ILE A 125 13.92 17.01 -1.53
N LYS A 126 14.81 17.89 -1.04
CA LYS A 126 15.45 18.93 -1.85
C LYS A 126 16.91 18.57 -2.12
N VAL A 127 17.39 18.95 -3.29
CA VAL A 127 18.80 18.78 -3.63
C VAL A 127 19.60 19.99 -3.13
N ASP A 128 20.56 19.76 -2.25
CA ASP A 128 21.48 20.78 -1.74
C ASP A 128 22.90 20.19 -1.65
N LYS A 129 23.80 20.73 -2.49
CA LYS A 129 25.20 20.28 -2.62
C LYS A 129 26.04 20.54 -1.36
N SER A 130 25.56 21.39 -0.44
CA SER A 130 26.20 21.62 0.85
C SER A 130 25.85 20.54 1.89
N SER A 131 24.93 19.63 1.55
CA SER A 131 24.56 18.51 2.41
C SER A 131 25.71 17.52 2.58
N THR A 132 25.84 17.02 3.79
CA THR A 132 26.80 15.99 4.18
C THR A 132 26.26 14.58 3.91
N VAL A 133 27.15 13.60 3.87
CA VAL A 133 26.77 12.17 3.75
C VAL A 133 25.84 11.73 4.88
N ALA A 134 25.95 12.33 6.07
CA ALA A 134 25.05 12.04 7.19
C ALA A 134 23.63 12.58 6.95
N GLU A 135 23.51 13.78 6.38
CA GLU A 135 22.22 14.34 5.96
C GLU A 135 21.60 13.50 4.83
N ASP A 136 22.41 13.01 3.89
CA ASP A 136 21.95 12.09 2.83
C ASP A 136 21.37 10.79 3.40
N PHE A 137 22.04 10.21 4.42
CA PHE A 137 21.55 9.01 5.09
C PHE A 137 20.22 9.26 5.81
N ILE A 138 20.09 10.40 6.50
CA ILE A 138 18.82 10.78 7.14
C ILE A 138 17.73 11.02 6.10
N ALA A 139 18.05 11.64 4.95
CA ALA A 139 17.11 11.82 3.86
C ALA A 139 16.58 10.49 3.32
N LEU A 140 17.43 9.47 3.22
CA LEU A 140 17.02 8.11 2.82
C LEU A 140 16.13 7.44 3.86
N LEU A 141 16.43 7.56 5.15
CA LEU A 141 15.60 6.96 6.21
C LEU A 141 14.24 7.67 6.33
N THR A 142 14.25 9.00 6.30
CA THR A 142 13.01 9.80 6.36
C THR A 142 12.16 9.64 5.10
N PHE A 143 12.75 9.37 3.94
CA PHE A 143 12.01 9.01 2.73
C PHE A 143 11.07 7.82 2.99
N GLY A 144 11.56 6.78 3.68
CA GLY A 144 10.75 5.62 4.04
C GLY A 144 9.53 5.95 4.91
N LEU A 145 9.61 6.98 5.75
CA LEU A 145 8.47 7.48 6.53
C LEU A 145 7.53 8.37 5.74
N LYS A 146 8.05 9.12 4.77
CA LYS A 146 7.25 10.03 3.93
C LYS A 146 6.50 9.30 2.81
N VAL A 147 7.01 8.18 2.32
CA VAL A 147 6.35 7.39 1.26
C VAL A 147 4.93 6.95 1.65
N PRO A 148 4.68 6.34 2.82
CA PRO A 148 3.32 5.98 3.24
C PRO A 148 2.39 7.19 3.38
N LEU A 149 2.91 8.35 3.80
CA LEU A 149 2.12 9.58 3.88
C LEU A 149 1.73 10.09 2.49
N ALA A 150 2.68 10.14 1.56
CA ALA A 150 2.48 10.64 0.21
C ALA A 150 1.51 9.76 -0.59
N LEU A 151 1.57 8.45 -0.35
CA LEU A 151 0.66 7.48 -0.94
C LEU A 151 -0.51 7.12 -0.04
N SER A 152 -0.76 7.85 1.06
CA SER A 152 -1.73 7.45 2.09
C SER A 152 -3.11 7.14 1.54
N LYS A 153 -3.63 7.98 0.63
CA LYS A 153 -4.90 7.74 -0.08
C LYS A 153 -4.84 6.47 -0.92
N MET A 154 -3.79 6.31 -1.73
CA MET A 154 -3.65 5.18 -2.64
C MET A 154 -3.48 3.86 -1.89
N LEU A 155 -2.67 3.84 -0.84
CA LEU A 155 -2.47 2.69 0.05
C LEU A 155 -3.76 2.33 0.78
N SER A 156 -4.46 3.33 1.32
CA SER A 156 -5.79 3.14 1.93
C SER A 156 -6.77 2.49 0.95
N GLN A 157 -6.89 3.04 -0.26
CA GLN A 157 -7.76 2.50 -1.31
C GLN A 157 -7.36 1.10 -1.74
N ALA A 158 -6.07 0.81 -1.89
CA ALA A 158 -5.56 -0.50 -2.24
C ALA A 158 -5.90 -1.54 -1.16
N ILE A 159 -5.69 -1.22 0.12
CA ILE A 159 -6.01 -2.12 1.24
C ILE A 159 -7.52 -2.33 1.34
N ILE A 160 -8.33 -1.28 1.19
CA ILE A 160 -9.79 -1.40 1.17
C ILE A 160 -10.23 -2.31 0.02
N LEU A 161 -9.67 -2.13 -1.18
CA LEU A 161 -9.99 -2.94 -2.35
C LEU A 161 -9.61 -4.41 -2.15
N ILE A 162 -8.44 -4.69 -1.57
CA ILE A 162 -8.04 -6.05 -1.19
C ILE A 162 -9.04 -6.63 -0.17
N GLY A 163 -9.37 -5.89 0.88
CA GLY A 163 -10.34 -6.33 1.90
C GLY A 163 -11.73 -6.59 1.31
N VAL A 164 -12.17 -5.79 0.34
CA VAL A 164 -13.41 -5.98 -0.42
C VAL A 164 -13.37 -7.28 -1.23
N PHE A 165 -12.28 -7.55 -1.94
CA PHE A 165 -12.14 -8.80 -2.68
C PHE A 165 -12.11 -10.02 -1.74
N LEU A 166 -11.36 -9.93 -0.63
CA LEU A 166 -11.36 -10.97 0.39
C LEU A 166 -12.75 -11.19 0.98
N LEU A 167 -13.53 -10.13 1.19
CA LEU A 167 -14.88 -10.25 1.74
C LEU A 167 -15.82 -10.96 0.76
N PHE A 168 -15.69 -10.67 -0.53
CA PHE A 168 -16.46 -11.35 -1.57
C PHE A 168 -16.21 -12.87 -1.55
N PHE A 169 -14.94 -13.29 -1.58
CA PHE A 169 -14.57 -14.71 -1.54
C PHE A 169 -14.94 -15.36 -0.20
N ALA A 170 -14.70 -14.68 0.92
CA ALA A 170 -15.03 -15.20 2.24
C ALA A 170 -16.53 -15.39 2.47
N VAL A 171 -17.39 -14.55 1.87
CA VAL A 171 -18.83 -14.76 1.94
C VAL A 171 -19.23 -15.98 1.11
N ILE A 172 -18.63 -16.18 -0.06
CA ILE A 172 -18.84 -17.41 -0.84
C ILE A 172 -18.45 -18.63 0.01
N ASP A 173 -17.28 -18.62 0.62
CA ASP A 173 -16.78 -19.71 1.47
C ASP A 173 -17.65 -19.94 2.71
N LEU A 174 -18.22 -18.88 3.30
CA LEU A 174 -19.15 -19.01 4.41
C LEU A 174 -20.40 -19.82 4.02
N PHE A 175 -20.92 -19.62 2.81
CA PHE A 175 -22.12 -20.31 2.34
C PHE A 175 -21.84 -21.69 1.72
N THR A 176 -20.65 -21.92 1.16
CA THR A 176 -20.29 -23.20 0.53
C THR A 176 -19.66 -24.19 1.50
N VAL A 177 -18.78 -23.74 2.40
CA VAL A 177 -17.99 -24.59 3.30
C VAL A 177 -18.11 -24.18 4.77
N GLY A 178 -18.93 -23.18 5.11
CA GLY A 178 -19.23 -22.80 6.50
C GLY A 178 -18.10 -22.04 7.22
N GLN A 179 -17.13 -21.48 6.49
CA GLN A 179 -15.97 -20.84 7.10
C GLN A 179 -16.20 -19.36 7.41
N PHE A 180 -16.30 -19.04 8.71
CA PHE A 180 -16.48 -17.66 9.17
C PHE A 180 -15.19 -16.83 9.29
N PHE A 181 -14.04 -17.49 9.46
CA PHE A 181 -12.78 -16.79 9.74
C PHE A 181 -12.38 -15.83 8.62
N GLY A 182 -12.58 -16.21 7.35
CA GLY A 182 -12.30 -15.35 6.20
C GLY A 182 -13.08 -14.03 6.21
N VAL A 183 -14.32 -14.04 6.72
CA VAL A 183 -15.16 -12.83 6.80
C VAL A 183 -14.57 -11.85 7.79
N LEU A 184 -14.12 -12.34 8.95
CA LEU A 184 -13.44 -11.50 9.95
C LEU A 184 -12.14 -10.91 9.41
N THR A 185 -11.31 -11.72 8.74
CA THR A 185 -10.07 -11.24 8.12
C THR A 185 -10.35 -10.13 7.12
N ALA A 186 -11.34 -10.32 6.24
CA ALA A 186 -11.70 -9.34 5.23
C ALA A 186 -12.21 -8.02 5.84
N ILE A 187 -13.10 -8.10 6.84
CA ILE A 187 -13.58 -6.91 7.57
C ILE A 187 -12.41 -6.18 8.24
N ALA A 188 -11.51 -6.93 8.89
CA ALA A 188 -10.33 -6.35 9.52
C ALA A 188 -9.45 -5.63 8.48
N THR A 189 -9.23 -6.23 7.31
CA THR A 189 -8.48 -5.59 6.22
C THR A 189 -9.14 -4.30 5.74
N VAL A 190 -10.46 -4.27 5.57
CA VAL A 190 -11.18 -3.03 5.18
C VAL A 190 -11.03 -1.95 6.24
N ILE A 191 -11.18 -2.30 7.52
CA ILE A 191 -10.99 -1.37 8.64
C ILE A 191 -9.54 -0.85 8.65
N THR A 192 -8.55 -1.73 8.50
CA THR A 192 -7.14 -1.32 8.41
C THR A 192 -6.92 -0.34 7.26
N GLY A 193 -7.52 -0.58 6.09
CA GLY A 193 -7.41 0.33 4.95
C GLY A 193 -8.05 1.70 5.21
N ALA A 194 -9.21 1.73 5.88
CA ALA A 194 -9.87 2.97 6.28
C ALA A 194 -9.01 3.81 7.24
N PHE A 195 -8.36 3.16 8.22
CA PHE A 195 -7.53 3.83 9.22
C PHE A 195 -6.06 4.00 8.81
N ALA A 196 -5.62 3.42 7.69
CA ALA A 196 -4.22 3.49 7.25
C ALA A 196 -3.68 4.93 7.18
N PRO A 197 -4.38 5.93 6.62
CA PRO A 197 -3.88 7.32 6.57
C PRO A 197 -3.63 7.90 7.97
N PHE A 198 -4.49 7.56 8.94
CA PHE A 198 -4.33 7.97 10.34
C PHE A 198 -3.13 7.28 11.00
N LEU A 199 -2.94 5.99 10.75
CA LEU A 199 -1.81 5.25 11.30
C LEU A 199 -0.48 5.78 10.75
N PHE A 200 -0.41 6.11 9.45
CA PHE A 200 0.78 6.72 8.86
C PHE A 200 1.06 8.10 9.47
N TYR A 201 0.01 8.91 9.68
CA TYR A 201 0.11 10.20 10.37
C TYR A 201 0.74 10.06 11.76
N LEU A 202 0.22 9.14 12.58
CA LEU A 202 0.72 8.91 13.93
C LEU A 202 2.15 8.37 13.94
N LEU A 203 2.45 7.40 13.06
CA LEU A 203 3.78 6.81 12.95
C LEU A 203 4.82 7.86 12.53
N PHE A 204 4.45 8.77 11.63
CA PHE A 204 5.31 9.89 11.28
C PHE A 204 5.52 10.83 12.48
N LEU A 205 4.45 11.27 13.16
CA LEU A 205 4.60 12.13 14.33
C LEU A 205 5.45 11.53 15.44
N PHE A 206 5.41 10.21 15.60
CA PHE A 206 6.20 9.53 16.63
C PHE A 206 7.67 9.36 16.23
N LEU A 207 7.94 8.95 14.98
CA LEU A 207 9.30 8.61 14.54
C LEU A 207 10.06 9.81 13.96
N PHE A 208 9.40 10.74 13.29
CA PHE A 208 10.05 11.87 12.64
C PHE A 208 10.82 12.79 13.60
N PRO A 209 10.35 13.05 14.85
CA PRO A 209 11.12 13.81 15.83
C PRO A 209 12.50 13.23 16.13
N ILE A 210 12.67 11.90 16.04
CA ILE A 210 13.98 11.24 16.23
C ILE A 210 14.96 11.69 15.14
N PHE A 211 14.50 11.79 13.89
CA PHE A 211 15.34 12.27 12.78
C PHE A 211 15.63 13.77 12.87
N ASN A 212 14.67 14.58 13.34
CA ASN A 212 14.91 16.00 13.62
C ASN A 212 15.96 16.19 14.72
N LEU A 213 15.96 15.35 15.76
CA LEU A 213 16.99 15.36 16.78
C LEU A 213 18.38 15.04 16.19
N TYR A 214 18.48 14.01 15.34
CA TYR A 214 19.74 13.67 14.67
C TYR A 214 20.23 14.81 13.76
N LEU A 215 19.35 15.43 12.98
CA LEU A 215 19.70 16.58 12.15
C LEU A 215 20.20 17.75 13.02
N ALA A 216 19.51 18.05 14.13
CA ALA A 216 19.93 19.09 15.06
C ALA A 216 21.34 18.82 15.62
N ILE A 217 21.64 17.58 16.01
CA ILE A 217 22.97 17.19 16.50
C ILE A 217 24.03 17.36 15.41
N LEU A 218 23.74 16.96 14.17
CA LEU A 218 24.68 17.09 13.05
C LEU A 218 24.95 18.55 12.67
N TYR A 219 24.01 19.45 12.91
CA TYR A 219 24.18 20.89 12.72
C TYR A 219 25.10 21.56 13.76
N ILE A 220 25.38 20.91 14.91
CA ILE A 220 26.07 21.51 16.07
C ILE A 220 27.59 21.78 15.86
N PRO A 221 28.21 21.46 14.69
CA PRO A 221 29.35 22.27 14.27
C PRO A 221 29.37 22.60 12.76
N LYS A 222 28.40 23.41 12.30
CA LYS A 222 28.66 24.42 11.25
C LYS A 222 29.03 25.80 11.84
N ILE A 223 28.86 25.98 13.16
CA ILE A 223 29.30 27.16 13.93
C ILE A 223 30.84 27.17 13.99
N GLY A 224 31.47 27.80 13.00
CA GLY A 224 32.94 27.88 12.87
C GLY A 224 33.48 27.70 11.44
N LYS A 225 32.62 27.47 10.44
CA LYS A 225 33.00 27.41 9.02
C LYS A 225 32.57 28.64 8.19
N ASP A 226 32.20 29.73 8.86
CA ASP A 226 32.22 31.06 8.24
C ASP A 226 33.60 31.67 8.49
N LYS A 227 34.55 31.29 7.63
CA LYS A 227 35.75 32.10 7.33
C LYS A 227 35.77 32.37 5.85
#